data_AF-A0A1I7MNJ3-F1
#
_entry.id   AF-A0A1I7MNJ3-F1
#
_cell.length_a   1.000
_cell.length_b   1.000
_cell.length_c   1.000
_cell.angle_alpha   90.00
_cell.angle_beta   90.00
_cell.angle_gamma   90.00
#
_symmetry.space_group_name_H-M   'P 1'
#
loop_
_entity.id
_entity.type
_entity.pdbx_description
1 polymer ?
#
loop_
_entity_poly.entity_id
_entity_poly.type
_entity_poly.pdbx_seq_one_letter_code
_entity_poly.pdbx_strand_id
1 'polypeptide(L)'
;MGVSLFVRDTLGMEIIPVNLGAQEVHGETGYRRLADVPGEIDVVDCFVNSQKVGAIVDQAIEVGAKAVWLQVGVVDEAAAQRARDAGLGVVMDTCPVIEARR
;
A
#
# COMPACT_ATOMS: atom_id res chain seq x y z
N MET A 1 -7.75 -7.20 -15.64
CA MET A 1 -7.73 -5.90 -14.93
C MET A 1 -6.70 -5.99 -13.83
N GLY A 2 -5.79 -5.02 -13.72
CA GLY A 2 -4.80 -4.98 -12.63
C GLY A 2 -5.45 -4.65 -11.29
N VAL A 3 -4.80 -5.02 -10.17
CA VAL A 3 -5.33 -4.77 -8.81
C VAL A 3 -5.59 -3.28 -8.57
N SER A 4 -4.69 -2.38 -8.98
CA SER A 4 -4.87 -0.94 -8.83
C SER A 4 -6.08 -0.40 -9.60
N LEU A 5 -6.33 -0.89 -10.82
CA LEU A 5 -7.52 -0.54 -11.59
C LEU A 5 -8.80 -1.11 -10.98
N PHE A 6 -8.75 -2.31 -10.37
CA PHE A 6 -9.90 -2.84 -9.63
C PHE A 6 -10.25 -1.96 -8.41
N VAL A 7 -9.23 -1.57 -7.64
CA VAL A 7 -9.38 -0.67 -6.49
C VAL A 7 -10.01 0.66 -6.92
N ARG A 8 -9.53 1.26 -8.01
CA ARG A 8 -10.09 2.53 -8.52
C ARG A 8 -11.48 2.36 -9.14
N ASP A 9 -11.58 1.54 -10.17
CA ASP A 9 -12.75 1.53 -11.05
C ASP A 9 -13.91 0.69 -10.51
N THR A 10 -13.63 -0.29 -9.63
CA THR A 10 -14.66 -1.18 -9.05
C THR A 10 -14.98 -0.84 -7.60
N LEU A 11 -13.96 -0.59 -6.77
CA LEU A 11 -14.18 -0.22 -5.37
C LEU A 11 -14.35 1.29 -5.16
N GLY A 12 -14.14 2.11 -6.20
CA GLY A 12 -14.39 3.54 -6.17
C GLY A 12 -13.40 4.33 -5.29
N MET A 13 -12.22 3.76 -5.04
CA MET A 13 -11.19 4.40 -4.23
C MET A 13 -10.23 5.25 -5.07
N GLU A 14 -9.67 6.29 -4.46
CA GLU A 14 -8.56 7.02 -5.06
C GLU A 14 -7.29 6.16 -5.03
N ILE A 15 -6.49 6.21 -6.09
CA ILE A 15 -5.19 5.54 -6.15
C ILE A 15 -4.08 6.56 -6.38
N ILE A 16 -3.03 6.48 -5.57
CA ILE A 16 -1.88 7.37 -5.67
C ILE A 16 -0.63 6.51 -5.94
N PRO A 17 -0.03 6.59 -7.14
CA PRO A 17 1.15 5.81 -7.46
C PRO A 17 2.38 6.28 -6.68
N VAL A 18 3.05 5.35 -5.99
CA VAL A 18 4.31 5.63 -5.31
C VAL A 18 5.39 4.66 -5.80
N ASN A 19 6.40 5.19 -6.50
CA ASN A 19 7.49 4.41 -7.06
C ASN A 19 8.75 5.29 -7.24
N LEU A 20 9.94 4.68 -7.26
CA LEU A 20 11.22 5.41 -7.36
C LEU A 20 11.31 6.35 -8.57
N GLY A 21 10.63 6.01 -9.67
CA GLY A 21 10.61 6.80 -10.89
C GLY A 21 9.66 8.00 -10.84
N ALA A 22 8.75 8.08 -9.86
CA ALA A 22 7.63 9.03 -9.83
C ALA A 22 6.89 9.13 -11.17
N GLN A 23 6.76 8.00 -11.87
CA GLN A 23 6.06 7.95 -13.15
C GLN A 23 4.56 8.06 -12.93
N GLU A 24 3.89 8.76 -13.85
CA GLU A 24 2.43 8.76 -13.94
C GLU A 24 1.93 7.33 -14.21
N VAL A 25 0.86 6.92 -13.52
CA VAL A 25 0.25 5.60 -13.71
C VAL A 25 -1.25 5.79 -13.81
N HIS A 26 -1.84 5.27 -14.89
CA HIS A 26 -3.29 5.36 -15.17
C HIS A 26 -3.87 6.79 -15.20
N GLY A 27 -3.04 7.79 -15.51
CA GLY A 27 -3.42 9.21 -15.47
C GLY A 27 -3.16 9.90 -14.13
N GLU A 28 -2.71 9.16 -13.11
CA GLU A 28 -2.48 9.68 -11.76
C GLU A 28 -1.02 10.08 -11.54
N THR A 29 -0.81 11.19 -10.84
CA THR A 29 0.53 11.72 -10.55
C THR A 29 1.31 10.76 -9.66
N GLY A 30 2.50 10.35 -10.12
CA GLY A 30 3.39 9.49 -9.35
C GLY A 30 4.29 10.26 -8.37
N TYR A 31 4.51 9.69 -7.20
CA TYR A 31 5.41 10.22 -6.17
C TYR A 31 6.57 9.27 -5.88
N ARG A 32 7.71 9.79 -5.42
CA ARG A 32 8.88 8.95 -5.08
C ARG A 32 8.78 8.30 -3.71
N ARG A 33 8.14 8.98 -2.76
CA ARG A 33 8.07 8.57 -1.36
C ARG A 33 6.64 8.80 -0.84
N LEU A 34 6.24 8.04 0.19
CA LEU A 34 4.96 8.24 0.85
C LEU A 34 4.83 9.66 1.43
N ALA A 35 5.91 10.20 1.98
CA ALA A 35 5.94 11.55 2.56
C ALA A 35 5.79 12.69 1.52
N ASP A 36 5.92 12.40 0.22
CA ASP A 36 5.70 13.39 -0.84
C ASP A 36 4.22 13.45 -1.28
N VAL A 37 3.39 12.51 -0.85
CA VAL A 37 1.96 12.45 -1.18
C VAL A 37 1.22 13.54 -0.38
N PRO A 38 0.44 14.42 -1.03
CA PRO A 38 -0.33 15.42 -0.33
C PRO A 38 -1.56 14.79 0.36
N GLY A 39 -1.86 15.23 1.58
CA GLY A 39 -3.05 14.80 2.32
C GLY A 39 -2.81 13.59 3.22
N GLU A 40 -3.90 12.94 3.61
CA GLU A 40 -3.87 11.74 4.46
C GLU A 40 -3.85 10.48 3.60
N ILE A 41 -3.11 9.45 4.03
CA ILE A 41 -3.07 8.15 3.38
C ILE A 41 -3.88 7.15 4.20
N ASP A 42 -4.98 6.65 3.66
CA ASP A 42 -5.77 5.64 4.35
C ASP A 42 -5.07 4.27 4.35
N VAL A 43 -4.63 3.81 3.18
CA VAL A 43 -4.03 2.48 3.00
C VAL A 43 -2.78 2.56 2.12
N VAL A 44 -1.68 1.97 2.58
CA VAL A 44 -0.49 1.75 1.76
C VAL A 44 -0.52 0.33 1.19
N ASP A 45 -0.79 0.22 -0.12
CA ASP A 45 -0.84 -1.06 -0.84
C ASP A 45 0.51 -1.44 -1.47
N CYS A 46 1.12 -2.50 -0.95
CA CYS A 46 2.51 -2.87 -1.19
C CYS A 46 2.64 -3.97 -2.26
N PHE A 47 3.14 -3.60 -3.45
CA PHE A 47 3.55 -4.51 -4.53
C PHE A 47 5.07 -4.77 -4.54
N VAL A 48 5.74 -4.52 -3.41
CA VAL A 48 7.19 -4.66 -3.24
C VAL A 48 7.51 -6.04 -2.68
N ASN A 49 8.65 -6.62 -3.05
CA ASN A 49 9.04 -7.93 -2.52
C ASN A 49 9.23 -7.94 -0.99
N SER A 50 9.07 -9.11 -0.38
CA SER A 50 9.13 -9.30 1.08
C SER A 50 10.41 -8.78 1.73
N GLN A 51 11.55 -8.88 1.06
CA GLN A 51 12.84 -8.43 1.61
C GLN A 51 12.96 -6.90 1.70
N LYS A 52 12.14 -6.15 0.95
CA LYS A 52 12.18 -4.69 0.89
C LYS A 52 10.95 -4.03 1.49
N VAL A 53 9.85 -4.79 1.67
CA VAL A 53 8.58 -4.22 2.14
C VAL A 53 8.68 -3.64 3.55
N GLY A 54 9.55 -4.16 4.41
CA GLY A 54 9.74 -3.64 5.76
C GLY A 54 10.03 -2.13 5.81
N ALA A 55 10.86 -1.63 4.89
CA ALA A 55 11.16 -0.19 4.82
C ALA A 55 9.99 0.66 4.30
N ILE A 56 9.05 0.07 3.56
CA ILE A 56 7.81 0.74 3.13
C ILE A 56 6.80 0.79 4.27
N VAL A 57 6.73 -0.29 5.06
CA VAL A 57 5.90 -0.32 6.28
C VAL A 57 6.38 0.73 7.29
N ASP A 58 7.69 0.87 7.48
CA ASP A 58 8.24 1.90 8.37
C ASP A 58 7.86 3.32 7.90
N GLN A 59 7.91 3.58 6.59
CA GLN A 59 7.43 4.85 6.03
C GLN A 59 5.93 5.05 6.21
N ALA A 60 5.12 3.98 6.10
CA ALA A 60 3.68 4.05 6.30
C ALA A 60 3.32 4.42 7.76
N ILE A 61 4.11 3.94 8.72
CA ILE A 61 4.01 4.35 10.13
C ILE A 61 4.37 5.83 10.28
N GLU A 62 5.50 6.26 9.70
CA GLU A 62 5.98 7.65 9.79
C GLU A 62 4.99 8.68 9.23
N VAL A 63 4.34 8.37 8.10
CA VAL A 63 3.35 9.25 7.48
C VAL A 63 1.95 9.16 8.11
N GLY A 64 1.79 8.28 9.12
CA GLY A 64 0.52 8.13 9.83
C GLY A 64 -0.58 7.49 9.00
N ALA A 65 -0.24 6.53 8.12
CA ALA A 65 -1.24 5.78 7.38
C ALA A 65 -2.18 5.01 8.34
N LYS A 66 -3.43 4.75 7.94
CA LYS A 66 -4.37 3.99 8.80
C LYS A 66 -4.15 2.48 8.71
N ALA A 67 -3.68 2.00 7.55
CA ALA A 67 -3.36 0.59 7.34
C ALA A 67 -2.26 0.35 6.30
N VAL A 68 -1.65 -0.82 6.37
CA VAL A 68 -0.80 -1.38 5.31
C VAL A 68 -1.42 -2.66 4.74
N TRP A 69 -1.33 -2.81 3.42
CA TRP A 69 -1.75 -4.01 2.71
C TRP A 69 -0.56 -4.62 1.99
N LEU A 70 -0.11 -5.79 2.43
CA LEU A 70 0.96 -6.54 1.80
C LEU A 70 0.32 -7.54 0.83
N GLN A 71 0.53 -7.32 -0.48
CA GLN A 71 -0.08 -8.12 -1.54
C GLN A 71 0.27 -9.62 -1.46
N VAL A 72 -0.42 -10.43 -2.25
CA VAL A 72 -0.15 -11.88 -2.38
C VAL A 72 1.35 -12.14 -2.61
N GLY A 73 1.93 -13.03 -1.79
CA GLY A 73 3.35 -13.39 -1.84
C GLY A 73 4.29 -12.39 -1.18
N VAL A 74 3.77 -11.29 -0.62
CA VAL A 74 4.53 -10.31 0.16
C VAL A 74 4.29 -10.57 1.64
N VAL A 75 5.31 -11.08 2.33
CA VAL A 75 5.23 -11.54 3.73
C VAL A 75 6.43 -11.03 4.50
N ASP A 76 6.17 -10.22 5.53
CA ASP A 76 7.17 -9.79 6.51
C ASP A 76 6.48 -9.62 7.87
N GLU A 77 6.52 -10.68 8.67
CA GLU A 77 5.88 -10.72 9.98
C GLU A 77 6.48 -9.69 10.95
N ALA A 78 7.79 -9.42 10.84
CA ALA A 78 8.44 -8.45 11.69
C ALA A 78 7.98 -7.03 11.36
N ALA A 79 7.82 -6.69 10.08
CA ALA A 79 7.25 -5.42 9.66
C ALA A 79 5.76 -5.31 10.02
N ALA A 80 5.00 -6.38 9.80
CA ALA A 80 3.59 -6.45 10.20
C ALA A 80 3.41 -6.20 11.70
N GLN A 81 4.29 -6.75 12.55
CA GLN A 81 4.26 -6.50 13.98
C GLN A 81 4.54 -5.03 14.32
N ARG A 82 5.56 -4.41 13.71
CA ARG A 82 5.85 -2.98 13.90
C ARG A 82 4.67 -2.09 13.53
N ALA A 83 3.97 -2.39 12.42
CA ALA A 83 2.77 -1.67 12.02
C ALA A 83 1.65 -1.79 13.05
N ARG A 84 1.37 -3.00 13.55
CA ARG A 84 0.35 -3.23 14.59
C ARG A 84 0.70 -2.51 15.89
N ASP A 85 1.95 -2.57 16.32
CA ASP A 85 2.43 -1.88 17.52
C ASP A 85 2.29 -0.36 17.41
N ALA A 86 2.40 0.18 16.19
CA ALA A 86 2.14 1.59 15.87
C ALA A 86 0.65 1.93 15.69
N GLY A 87 -0.25 0.95 15.78
CA GLY A 87 -1.71 1.14 15.68
C GLY A 87 -2.28 1.04 14.27
N LEU A 88 -1.50 0.62 13.27
CA LEU A 88 -1.98 0.44 11.91
C LEU A 88 -2.74 -0.87 11.74
N GLY A 89 -3.78 -0.84 10.90
CA GLY A 89 -4.37 -2.06 10.34
C GLY A 89 -3.35 -2.79 9.46
N VAL A 90 -3.34 -4.12 9.48
CA VAL A 90 -2.44 -4.94 8.67
C VAL A 90 -3.19 -6.04 7.95
N VAL A 91 -3.10 -6.05 6.63
CA VAL A 91 -3.50 -7.16 5.76
C VAL A 91 -2.23 -7.69 5.07
N MET A 92 -2.09 -9.01 4.98
CA MET A 92 -0.90 -9.64 4.42
C MET A 92 -1.24 -10.91 3.66
N ASP A 93 -0.46 -11.18 2.62
CA ASP A 93 -0.56 -12.37 1.75
C ASP A 93 -1.93 -12.58 1.10
N THR A 94 -2.60 -11.49 0.76
CA THR A 94 -3.85 -11.51 -0.02
C THR A 94 -3.95 -10.25 -0.89
N CYS A 95 -4.94 -10.17 -1.78
CA CYS A 95 -5.16 -8.98 -2.60
C CYS A 95 -6.62 -8.52 -2.54
N PRO A 96 -6.90 -7.22 -2.78
CA PRO A 96 -8.25 -6.67 -2.75
C PRO A 96 -9.24 -7.41 -3.66
N VAL A 97 -8.79 -7.96 -4.79
CA VAL A 97 -9.65 -8.71 -5.72
C VAL A 97 -10.15 -10.02 -5.11
N ILE A 98 -9.33 -10.69 -4.28
CA ILE A 98 -9.69 -11.92 -3.58
C ILE A 98 -10.63 -11.58 -2.42
N GLU A 99 -10.26 -10.58 -1.61
CA GLU A 99 -11.00 -10.21 -0.40
C GLU A 99 -12.37 -9.58 -0.71
N ALA A 100 -12.50 -8.80 -1.79
CA ALA A 100 -13.78 -8.17 -2.17
C ALA A 100 -14.87 -9.16 -2.61
N ARG A 101 -14.53 -10.44 -2.77
CA ARG A 101 -15.49 -11.51 -3.13
C ARG A 101 -15.98 -12.30 -1.92
N ARG A 102 -15.47 -12.02 -0.72
CA ARG A 102 -15.89 -12.64 0.53
C ARG A 102 -17.12 -11.94 1.09
#